data_AF-A0AAT9IEN6-F1
#
_entry.id   AF-A0AAT9IEN6-F1
#
_cell.length_a   1.000
_cell.length_b   1.000
_cell.length_c   1.000
_cell.angle_alpha   90.00
_cell.angle_beta   90.00
_cell.angle_gamma   90.00
#
_symmetry.space_group_name_H-M   'P 1'
#
loop_
_entity.id
_entity.type
_entity.pdbx_description
1 polymer ?
#
loop_
_entity_poly.entity_id
_entity_poly.type
_entity_poly.pdbx_seq_one_letter_code
_entity_poly.pdbx_strand_id
1 'polypeptide(L)'
;MRYLSLLLVIVLAGCQHSGSTAGASDTAGKKDSWITYTGTLPCADCIGIITELTLHEQLQDPDFQFKLKETYQGVSAGKDAIFNSEGSYRLLPGNGDTVVIQLNPDKDRNLQRFFQRVGERELKLLDRDKHPIEGNLNYSLTSR
;
A
#
# COMPACT_ATOMS: atom_id res chain seq x y z
N MET A 1 -40.40 -66.41 34.74
CA MET A 1 -41.08 -65.62 33.69
C MET A 1 -41.34 -64.23 34.27
N ARG A 2 -40.62 -63.22 33.77
CA ARG A 2 -41.14 -62.15 32.89
C ARG A 2 -41.78 -60.99 33.66
N TYR A 3 -41.02 -59.89 33.75
CA TYR A 3 -41.34 -58.45 33.63
C TYR A 3 -42.56 -57.91 34.41
N LEU A 4 -42.52 -56.75 35.06
CA LEU A 4 -42.58 -55.45 34.38
C LEU A 4 -42.47 -54.29 35.41
N SER A 5 -41.47 -53.43 35.21
CA SER A 5 -41.38 -51.96 35.45
C SER A 5 -42.05 -51.28 36.66
N LEU A 6 -41.31 -50.46 37.45
CA LEU A 6 -41.23 -48.99 37.32
C LEU A 6 -40.39 -48.33 38.46
N LEU A 7 -39.87 -47.12 38.17
CA LEU A 7 -39.28 -46.06 39.03
C LEU A 7 -37.75 -46.10 39.22
N LEU A 8 -36.97 -45.33 38.44
CA LEU A 8 -36.74 -43.87 38.48
C LEU A 8 -35.69 -43.48 39.54
N VAL A 9 -34.44 -43.22 39.12
CA VAL A 9 -33.63 -42.07 39.60
C VAL A 9 -32.65 -41.67 38.49
N ILE A 10 -32.75 -40.40 38.09
CA ILE A 10 -31.84 -39.66 37.22
C ILE A 10 -30.61 -39.27 38.05
N VAL A 11 -29.40 -39.59 37.60
CA VAL A 11 -28.17 -38.92 38.07
C VAL A 11 -27.27 -38.60 36.88
N LEU A 12 -26.81 -37.35 36.86
CA LEU A 12 -26.11 -36.66 35.79
C LEU A 12 -24.79 -37.34 35.40
N ALA A 13 -24.62 -37.60 34.11
CA ALA A 13 -23.31 -37.73 33.48
C ALA A 13 -23.14 -36.55 32.51
N GLY A 14 -22.50 -35.49 32.99
CA GLY A 14 -22.00 -34.43 32.14
C GLY A 14 -20.76 -34.90 31.40
N CYS A 15 -20.85 -34.98 30.08
CA CYS A 15 -19.70 -34.85 29.20
C CYS A 15 -20.00 -33.67 28.29
N GLN A 16 -19.59 -32.47 28.72
CA GLN A 16 -19.49 -31.35 27.80
C GLN A 16 -18.44 -31.72 26.76
N HIS A 17 -18.92 -31.81 25.53
CA HIS A 17 -18.21 -31.66 24.27
C HIS A 17 -16.76 -31.18 24.45
N SER A 18 -15.80 -32.07 24.22
CA SER A 18 -14.41 -31.69 23.96
C SER A 18 -14.33 -30.98 22.62
N GLY A 19 -14.86 -29.75 22.57
CA GLY A 19 -14.48 -28.76 21.58
C GLY A 19 -13.08 -28.30 21.94
N SER A 20 -12.12 -28.66 21.10
CA SER A 20 -10.76 -28.12 21.15
C SER A 20 -10.80 -26.60 21.29
N THR A 21 -10.57 -26.13 22.51
CA THR A 21 -10.02 -24.80 22.76
C THR A 21 -8.52 -24.89 22.49
N ALA A 22 -8.17 -25.15 21.24
CA ALA A 22 -6.88 -24.79 20.71
C ALA A 22 -6.99 -23.32 20.30
N GLY A 23 -6.23 -22.49 21.00
CA GLY A 23 -5.99 -21.06 20.82
C GLY A 23 -6.87 -20.33 19.82
N ALA A 24 -7.49 -19.25 20.30
CA ALA A 24 -7.63 -18.05 19.50
C ALA A 24 -6.29 -17.82 18.77
N SER A 25 -6.25 -18.26 17.51
CA SER A 25 -5.29 -17.79 16.55
C SER A 25 -5.70 -16.34 16.39
N ASP A 26 -5.06 -15.45 17.14
CA ASP A 26 -4.93 -14.05 16.78
C ASP A 26 -4.26 -14.06 15.40
N THR A 27 -5.06 -14.33 14.38
CA THR A 27 -4.82 -13.86 13.05
C THR A 27 -5.09 -12.37 13.18
N ALA A 28 -4.08 -11.65 13.70
CA ALA A 28 -3.92 -10.24 13.41
C ALA A 28 -3.92 -10.16 11.89
N GLY A 29 -5.12 -9.99 11.33
CA GLY A 29 -5.34 -10.03 9.90
C GLY A 29 -4.37 -9.07 9.27
N LYS A 30 -3.55 -9.55 8.32
CA LYS A 30 -2.78 -8.67 7.46
C LYS A 30 -3.77 -7.64 6.91
N LYS A 31 -3.67 -6.39 7.37
CA LYS A 31 -4.49 -5.31 6.88
C LYS A 31 -3.92 -4.94 5.51
N ASP A 32 -4.35 -5.68 4.50
CA ASP A 32 -4.16 -5.33 3.10
C ASP A 32 -4.87 -3.99 2.90
N SER A 33 -4.08 -2.93 2.75
CA SER A 33 -4.58 -1.58 2.60
C SER A 33 -3.83 -0.88 1.48
N TRP A 34 -4.58 -0.17 0.65
CA TRP A 34 -4.05 0.59 -0.47
C TRP A 34 -4.33 2.06 -0.22
N ILE A 35 -3.31 2.90 -0.40
CA ILE A 35 -3.41 4.35 -0.28
C ILE A 35 -3.05 4.98 -1.62
N THR A 36 -3.90 5.91 -2.08
CA THR A 36 -3.68 6.62 -3.34
C THR A 36 -3.31 8.07 -3.07
N TYR A 37 -2.16 8.48 -3.60
CA TYR A 37 -1.67 9.84 -3.64
C TYR A 37 -1.90 10.43 -5.03
N THR A 38 -2.40 11.66 -5.08
CA THR A 38 -2.66 12.35 -6.35
C THR A 38 -2.09 13.76 -6.35
N GLY A 39 -1.66 14.23 -7.52
CA GLY A 39 -1.19 15.59 -7.73
C GLY A 39 -0.88 15.85 -9.20
N THR A 40 -0.61 17.09 -9.55
CA THR A 40 -0.12 17.46 -10.88
C THR A 40 1.34 17.86 -10.78
N LEU A 41 2.22 17.00 -11.28
CA LEU A 41 3.66 17.22 -11.26
C LEU A 41 4.09 18.08 -12.47
N PRO A 42 5.20 18.85 -12.35
CA PRO A 42 5.66 19.70 -13.43
C PRO A 42 6.18 18.89 -14.61
N CYS A 43 5.99 19.44 -15.81
CA CYS A 43 6.40 18.82 -17.06
C CYS A 43 7.27 19.80 -17.85
N ALA A 44 8.33 19.31 -18.48
CA ALA A 44 9.28 20.16 -19.20
C ALA A 44 8.71 20.69 -20.52
N ASP A 45 7.92 19.87 -21.20
CA ASP A 45 7.42 20.07 -22.57
C ASP A 45 5.90 19.85 -22.68
N CYS A 46 5.19 19.85 -21.55
CA CYS A 46 3.75 19.68 -21.50
C CYS A 46 3.13 20.52 -20.36
N ILE A 47 1.80 20.58 -20.29
CA ILE A 47 1.10 21.45 -19.32
C ILE A 47 1.35 20.98 -17.87
N GLY A 48 1.50 19.67 -17.69
CA GLY A 48 1.67 19.02 -16.40
C GLY A 48 1.43 17.52 -16.54
N ILE A 49 1.77 16.78 -15.49
CA ILE A 49 1.56 15.35 -15.40
C ILE A 49 0.57 15.10 -14.28
N ILE A 50 -0.68 14.73 -14.60
CA ILE A 50 -1.61 14.25 -13.58
C ILE A 50 -1.11 12.87 -13.14
N THR A 51 -0.68 12.78 -11.89
CA THR A 51 -0.08 11.59 -11.32
C THR A 51 -1.00 11.00 -10.26
N GLU A 52 -1.30 9.71 -10.40
CA GLU A 52 -2.01 8.90 -9.41
C GLU A 52 -1.10 7.73 -9.02
N LEU A 53 -0.58 7.76 -7.79
CA LEU A 53 0.29 6.72 -7.24
C LEU A 53 -0.45 6.00 -6.11
N THR A 54 -0.77 4.73 -6.33
CA THR A 54 -1.35 3.86 -5.32
C THR A 54 -0.28 2.93 -4.76
N LEU A 55 -0.09 2.96 -3.44
CA LEU A 55 0.85 2.10 -2.73
C LEU A 55 0.08 1.07 -1.91
N HIS A 56 0.49 -0.19 -1.98
CA HIS A 56 0.09 -1.23 -1.04
C HIS A 56 0.83 -1.00 0.28
N GLU A 57 0.13 -0.58 1.32
CA GLU A 57 0.65 -0.48 2.69
C GLU A 57 0.39 -1.81 3.40
N GLN A 58 1.37 -2.71 3.35
CA GLN A 58 1.36 -3.96 4.12
C GLN A 58 2.38 -3.85 5.25
N LEU A 59 1.88 -3.75 6.50
CA LEU A 59 2.72 -3.53 7.69
C LEU A 59 3.70 -4.69 8.02
N GLN A 60 3.59 -5.83 7.35
CA GLN A 60 4.26 -7.07 7.74
C GLN A 60 4.92 -7.82 6.58
N ASP A 61 5.08 -7.19 5.41
CA ASP A 61 5.56 -7.89 4.22
C ASP A 61 6.54 -7.04 3.40
N PRO A 62 7.68 -7.61 2.98
CA PRO A 62 8.63 -6.93 2.11
C PRO A 62 8.11 -6.73 0.67
N ASP A 63 7.05 -7.42 0.25
CA ASP A 63 6.51 -7.34 -1.12
C ASP A 63 5.57 -6.13 -1.30
N PHE A 64 6.15 -4.94 -1.10
CA PHE A 64 5.52 -3.66 -1.37
C PHE A 64 5.28 -3.48 -2.87
N GLN A 65 4.02 -3.32 -3.26
CA GLN A 65 3.58 -3.14 -4.65
C GLN A 65 2.99 -1.75 -4.87
N PHE A 66 3.18 -1.20 -6.08
CA PHE A 66 2.57 0.06 -6.48
C PHE A 66 1.82 -0.05 -7.81
N LYS A 67 0.87 0.86 -8.01
CA LYS A 67 0.28 1.20 -9.30
C LYS A 67 0.47 2.69 -9.54
N LEU A 68 0.94 3.05 -10.71
CA LEU A 68 1.21 4.43 -11.12
C LEU A 68 0.49 4.70 -12.43
N LYS A 69 -0.32 5.75 -12.44
CA LYS A 69 -0.90 6.31 -13.66
C LYS A 69 -0.43 7.74 -13.83
N GLU A 70 0.07 8.04 -15.02
CA GLU A 70 0.54 9.36 -15.40
C GLU A 70 -0.21 9.81 -16.67
N THR A 71 -0.83 10.99 -16.61
CA THR A 71 -1.45 11.63 -17.78
C THR A 71 -0.66 12.88 -18.13
N TYR A 72 0.10 12.80 -19.22
CA TYR A 72 0.91 13.89 -19.76
C TYR A 72 0.03 14.78 -20.61
N GLN A 73 -0.20 16.01 -20.16
CA GLN A 73 -1.24 16.87 -20.71
C GLN A 73 -0.75 17.67 -21.93
N GLY A 74 -1.43 17.52 -23.07
CA GLY A 74 -1.19 18.34 -24.27
C GLY A 74 0.06 18.02 -25.10
N VAL A 75 0.61 16.81 -25.01
CA VAL A 75 1.90 16.43 -25.63
C VAL A 75 1.88 16.28 -27.17
N SER A 76 0.85 15.68 -27.76
CA SER A 76 0.81 15.36 -29.20
C SER A 76 -0.36 16.08 -29.88
N ALA A 77 -0.08 17.19 -30.57
CA ALA A 77 -1.09 18.04 -31.19
C ALA A 77 -2.21 18.48 -30.21
N GLY A 78 -1.81 18.77 -28.96
CA GLY A 78 -2.74 19.19 -27.89
C GLY A 78 -3.53 18.04 -27.26
N LYS A 79 -3.18 16.78 -27.52
CA LYS A 79 -3.82 15.60 -26.89
C LYS A 79 -2.98 15.06 -25.75
N ASP A 80 -3.68 14.54 -24.74
CA ASP A 80 -3.08 13.88 -23.59
C ASP A 80 -2.53 12.50 -23.95
N ALA A 81 -1.45 12.10 -23.28
CA ALA A 81 -0.91 10.74 -23.33
C ALA A 81 -0.98 10.10 -21.95
N ILE A 82 -1.51 8.88 -21.87
CA ILE A 82 -1.69 8.15 -20.61
C ILE A 82 -0.72 6.97 -20.56
N PHE A 83 0.02 6.86 -19.46
CA PHE A 83 0.90 5.74 -19.18
C PHE A 83 0.53 5.12 -17.83
N ASN A 84 0.51 3.80 -17.80
CA ASN A 84 0.29 3.02 -16.58
C ASN A 84 1.51 2.16 -16.32
N SER A 85 1.93 2.07 -15.06
CA SER A 85 3.05 1.25 -14.60
C SER A 85 2.68 0.59 -13.27
N GLU A 86 3.12 -0.64 -13.10
CA GLU A 86 2.94 -1.41 -11.88
C GLU A 86 4.27 -2.09 -11.55
N GLY A 87 4.55 -2.31 -10.27
CA GLY A 87 5.78 -2.96 -9.86
C GLY A 87 5.99 -2.94 -8.35
N SER A 88 7.20 -3.31 -7.93
CA SER A 88 7.59 -3.26 -6.52
C SER A 88 8.14 -1.89 -6.13
N TYR A 89 8.04 -1.55 -4.85
CA TYR A 89 8.76 -0.44 -4.27
C TYR A 89 9.52 -0.89 -3.01
N ARG A 90 10.49 -0.08 -2.56
CA ARG A 90 11.15 -0.27 -1.27
C ARG A 90 11.23 1.04 -0.51
N LEU A 91 11.29 0.92 0.81
CA LEU A 91 11.52 2.05 1.72
C LEU A 91 13.02 2.15 1.99
N LEU A 92 13.57 3.35 1.83
CA LEU A 92 14.95 3.70 2.12
C LEU A 92 14.98 4.78 3.21
N PRO A 93 16.02 4.83 4.05
CA PRO A 93 16.25 6.01 4.87
C PRO A 93 16.52 7.23 3.98
N GLY A 94 15.90 8.35 4.31
CA GLY A 94 16.15 9.67 3.70
C GLY A 94 17.10 10.52 4.54
N ASN A 95 17.08 11.83 4.33
CA ASN A 95 17.81 12.78 5.16
C ASN A 95 17.10 12.96 6.52
N GLY A 96 17.85 12.86 7.62
CA GLY A 96 17.27 12.85 8.98
C GLY A 96 16.35 11.65 9.20
N ASP A 97 15.23 11.85 9.88
CA ASP A 97 14.26 10.79 10.19
C ASP A 97 13.20 10.61 9.07
N THR A 98 13.54 10.97 7.83
CA THR A 98 12.61 10.85 6.69
C THR A 98 12.71 9.48 6.02
N VAL A 99 11.63 9.10 5.32
CA VAL A 99 11.55 7.86 4.54
C VAL A 99 11.42 8.20 3.06
N VAL A 100 12.21 7.52 2.23
CA VAL A 100 12.15 7.60 0.77
C VAL A 100 11.54 6.32 0.21
N ILE A 101 10.50 6.47 -0.60
CA ILE A 101 9.89 5.41 -1.41
C ILE A 101 10.63 5.37 -2.75
N GLN A 102 11.28 4.24 -3.04
CA GLN A 102 11.90 3.95 -4.33
C GLN A 102 10.99 2.99 -5.13
N LEU A 103 10.41 3.47 -6.22
CA LEU A 103 9.68 2.62 -7.17
C LEU A 103 10.65 1.88 -8.09
N ASN A 104 10.32 0.64 -8.46
CA ASN A 104 11.06 -0.20 -9.40
C ASN A 104 12.56 -0.39 -9.05
N PRO A 105 12.92 -0.74 -7.81
CA PRO A 105 14.31 -0.73 -7.36
C PRO A 105 15.24 -1.70 -8.12
N ASP A 106 14.67 -2.73 -8.75
CA ASP A 106 15.40 -3.76 -9.50
C ASP A 106 15.31 -3.54 -11.03
N LYS A 107 14.84 -2.38 -11.48
CA LYS A 107 14.79 -1.97 -12.89
C LYS A 107 15.84 -0.90 -13.20
N ASP A 108 16.03 -0.65 -14.49
CA ASP A 108 16.90 0.42 -14.98
C ASP A 108 16.58 1.78 -14.34
N ARG A 109 17.61 2.60 -14.11
CA ARG A 109 17.51 3.87 -13.37
C ARG A 109 16.54 4.88 -13.99
N ASN A 110 16.22 4.78 -15.28
CA ASN A 110 15.21 5.63 -15.95
C ASN A 110 13.77 5.23 -15.60
N LEU A 111 13.54 3.99 -15.17
CA LEU A 111 12.24 3.47 -14.75
C LEU A 111 12.00 3.61 -13.24
N GLN A 112 13.02 4.07 -12.49
CA GLN A 112 12.92 4.35 -11.07
C GLN A 112 12.32 5.73 -10.82
N ARG A 113 11.60 5.86 -9.70
CA ARG A 113 11.10 7.12 -9.15
C ARG A 113 11.34 7.13 -7.66
N PHE A 114 11.57 8.32 -7.10
CA PHE A 114 11.88 8.50 -5.69
C PHE A 114 10.93 9.53 -5.10
N PHE A 115 10.26 9.19 -4.01
CA PHE A 115 9.37 10.08 -3.30
C PHE A 115 9.73 10.13 -1.82
N GLN A 116 9.89 11.31 -1.24
CA GLN A 116 10.04 11.47 0.21
C GLN A 116 8.65 11.56 0.86
N ARG A 117 8.43 10.79 1.92
CA ARG A 117 7.24 10.94 2.76
C ARG A 117 7.35 12.20 3.61
N VAL A 118 6.33 13.04 3.57
CA VAL A 118 6.22 14.28 4.35
C VAL A 118 4.95 14.20 5.19
N GLY A 119 5.11 14.04 6.50
CA GLY A 119 3.98 13.75 7.39
C GLY A 119 3.24 12.47 6.99
N GLU A 120 1.93 12.43 7.28
CA GLU A 120 1.12 11.22 7.06
C GLU A 120 0.54 11.13 5.64
N ARG A 121 0.36 12.27 4.96
CA ARG A 121 -0.52 12.38 3.78
C ARG A 121 0.16 12.95 2.53
N GLU A 122 1.44 13.29 2.57
CA GLU A 122 2.14 13.92 1.45
C GLU A 122 3.35 13.10 1.01
N LEU A 123 3.53 13.01 -0.30
CA LEU A 123 4.74 12.51 -0.95
C LEU A 123 5.33 13.62 -1.81
N LYS A 124 6.61 13.93 -1.64
CA LYS A 124 7.34 14.86 -2.52
C LYS A 124 8.23 14.10 -3.47
N LEU A 125 8.10 14.36 -4.78
CA LEU A 125 9.01 13.82 -5.78
C LEU A 125 10.44 14.33 -5.52
N LEU A 126 11.39 13.41 -5.59
CA LEU A 126 12.82 13.69 -5.50
C LEU A 126 13.48 13.56 -6.87
N ASP A 127 14.68 14.12 -7.00
CA ASP A 127 15.50 13.93 -8.19
C ASP A 127 16.02 12.48 -8.31
N ARG A 128 16.81 12.23 -9.36
CA ARG A 128 17.34 10.88 -9.65
C ARG A 128 18.40 10.44 -8.63
N ASP A 129 18.97 11.36 -7.87
CA ASP A 129 19.98 11.13 -6.83
C ASP A 129 19.36 11.07 -5.43
N LYS A 130 18.03 11.20 -5.32
CA LYS A 130 17.21 11.19 -4.10
C LYS A 130 17.35 12.48 -3.27
N HIS A 131 17.67 13.60 -3.90
CA HIS A 131 17.64 14.91 -3.27
C HIS A 131 16.31 15.63 -3.53
N PRO A 132 15.91 16.56 -2.64
CA PRO A 132 14.81 17.47 -2.92
C PRO A 132 15.06 18.23 -4.22
N ILE A 133 14.04 18.33 -5.06
CA ILE A 133 14.13 19.14 -6.28
C ILE A 133 14.07 20.62 -5.89
N GLU A 134 15.11 21.36 -6.25
CA GLU A 134 15.17 22.81 -6.01
C GLU A 134 14.27 23.57 -6.99
N GLY A 135 13.62 24.63 -6.50
CA GLY A 135 12.81 25.54 -7.31
C GLY A 135 11.45 25.86 -6.69
N ASN A 136 10.64 26.60 -7.46
CA ASN A 136 9.35 27.14 -7.00
C ASN A 136 8.14 26.34 -7.51
N LEU A 137 8.37 25.20 -8.18
CA LEU A 137 7.31 24.35 -8.72
C LEU A 137 6.83 23.36 -7.67
N ASN A 138 5.58 22.92 -7.79
CA ASN A 138 4.98 21.97 -6.86
C ASN A 138 5.31 20.53 -7.28
N TYR A 139 6.00 19.79 -6.42
CA TYR A 139 6.38 18.39 -6.63
C TYR A 139 5.65 17.42 -5.68
N SER A 140 4.55 17.86 -5.07
CA SER A 140 3.81 17.09 -4.06
C SER A 140 2.65 16.29 -4.64
N LEU A 141 2.46 15.08 -4.12
CA LEU A 141 1.26 14.27 -4.23
C LEU A 141 0.63 14.17 -2.84
N THR A 142 -0.69 14.20 -2.75
CA THR A 142 -1.42 14.15 -1.48
C THR A 142 -2.39 12.96 -1.46
N SER A 143 -2.48 12.26 -0.34
CA SER A 143 -3.42 11.15 -0.18
C SER A 143 -4.86 11.63 -0.09
N ARG A 144 -5.78 10.92 -0.75
CA ARG A 144 -7.22 11.14 -0.61
C ARG A 144 -7.72 10.75 0.77
#